data_AF-A0A251SHF7-F1
#
_entry.id   AF-A0A251SHF7-F1
#
_cell.length_a   1.000
_cell.length_b   1.000
_cell.length_c   1.000
_cell.angle_alpha   90.00
_cell.angle_beta   90.00
_cell.angle_gamma   90.00
#
_symmetry.space_group_name_H-M   'P 1'
#
loop_
_entity.id
_entity.type
_entity.pdbx_description
1 polymer ?
#
loop_
_entity_poly.entity_id
_entity_poly.type
_entity_poly.pdbx_seq_one_letter_code
_entity_poly.pdbx_strand_id
1 'polypeptide(L)'
;MGTYEKWGWSKDEILMAFRTDPWCMMKSEEKIDTVMDYLVNKMGFETSVVAKNSLLISLSMEKRIIPRCVVFEYCLKKGLVTGWVCLELVVCRL
;
A
#
# COMPACT_ATOMS: atom_id res chain seq x y z
N MET A 1 -5.11 12.11 9.99
CA MET A 1 -5.26 10.87 10.81
C MET A 1 -6.60 10.21 10.56
N GLY A 2 -7.73 10.93 10.62
CA GLY A 2 -9.07 10.36 10.39
C GLY A 2 -9.22 9.54 9.09
N THR A 3 -8.54 9.92 8.01
CA THR A 3 -8.51 9.14 6.76
C THR A 3 -7.89 7.75 6.96
N TYR A 4 -6.79 7.64 7.71
CA TYR A 4 -6.17 6.33 8.00
C TYR A 4 -7.04 5.48 8.93
N GLU A 5 -7.69 6.10 9.93
CA GLU A 5 -8.64 5.42 10.82
C GLU A 5 -9.86 4.90 10.05
N LYS A 6 -10.38 5.67 9.06
CA LYS A 6 -11.44 5.23 8.13
C LYS A 6 -11.06 3.95 7.38
N TRP A 7 -9.78 3.78 7.04
CA TRP A 7 -9.25 2.57 6.41
C TRP A 7 -8.84 1.48 7.41
N GLY A 8 -9.23 1.60 8.67
CA GLY A 8 -9.05 0.57 9.69
C GLY A 8 -7.65 0.52 10.29
N TRP A 9 -6.80 1.53 10.08
CA TRP A 9 -5.52 1.58 10.78
C TRP A 9 -5.74 1.92 12.25
N SER A 10 -5.09 1.17 13.13
CA SER A 10 -4.98 1.50 14.55
C SER A 10 -4.09 2.74 14.77
N LYS A 11 -4.22 3.38 15.92
CA LYS A 11 -3.35 4.52 16.30
C LYS A 11 -1.88 4.13 16.31
N ASP A 12 -1.56 2.91 16.75
CA ASP A 12 -0.19 2.41 16.79
C ASP A 12 0.37 2.21 15.38
N GLU A 13 -0.44 1.71 14.44
CA GLU A 13 -0.06 1.61 13.02
C GLU A 13 0.16 2.97 12.37
N ILE A 14 -0.71 3.95 12.66
CA ILE A 14 -0.56 5.33 12.19
C ILE A 14 0.75 5.95 12.71
N LEU A 15 1.05 5.76 14.00
CA LEU A 15 2.29 6.24 14.60
C LEU A 15 3.52 5.54 14.04
N MET A 16 3.43 4.23 13.79
CA MET A 16 4.50 3.46 13.15
C MET A 16 4.76 3.94 11.72
N ALA A 17 3.70 4.08 10.92
CA ALA A 17 3.75 4.58 9.55
C ALA A 17 4.38 5.98 9.46
N PHE A 18 4.05 6.87 10.41
CA PHE A 18 4.63 8.21 10.50
C PHE A 18 6.12 8.18 10.88
N ARG A 19 6.52 7.29 11.80
CA ARG A 19 7.92 7.14 12.20
C ARG A 19 8.79 6.62 11.05
N THR A 20 8.27 5.74 10.21
CA THR A 20 9.00 5.14 9.08
C THR A 20 8.99 6.01 7.83
N ASP A 21 7.84 6.60 7.47
CA ASP A 21 7.71 7.54 6.36
C ASP A 21 6.83 8.74 6.76
N PRO A 22 7.41 9.84 7.26
CA PRO A 22 6.64 11.03 7.61
C PRO A 22 5.87 11.63 6.42
N TRP A 23 6.33 11.39 5.18
CA TRP A 23 5.71 11.95 3.98
C TRP A 23 4.32 11.37 3.69
N CYS A 24 4.00 10.20 4.25
CA CYS A 24 2.65 9.63 4.14
C CYS A 24 1.59 10.57 4.76
N MET A 25 1.94 11.35 5.78
CA MET A 25 1.03 12.33 6.40
C MET A 25 0.90 13.63 5.60
N MET A 26 1.79 13.89 4.65
CA MET A 26 1.76 15.09 3.80
C MET A 26 0.93 14.91 2.53
N LYS A 27 0.41 13.70 2.26
CA LYS A 27 -0.43 13.43 1.10
C LYS A 27 -1.85 13.92 1.33
N SER A 28 -2.52 14.34 0.25
CA SER A 28 -3.93 14.68 0.30
C SER A 28 -4.78 13.46 0.68
N GLU A 29 -5.93 13.71 1.30
CA GLU A 29 -6.89 12.65 1.64
C GLU A 29 -7.32 11.86 0.41
N GLU A 30 -7.55 12.56 -0.72
CA GLU A 30 -7.85 11.95 -2.01
C GLU A 30 -6.75 10.98 -2.48
N LYS A 31 -5.48 11.36 -2.31
CA LYS A 31 -4.34 10.52 -2.66
C LYS A 31 -4.29 9.26 -1.79
N ILE A 32 -4.53 9.41 -0.49
CA ILE A 32 -4.59 8.28 0.46
C ILE A 32 -5.73 7.35 0.07
N ASP A 33 -6.95 7.88 -0.10
CA ASP A 33 -8.14 7.11 -0.48
C ASP A 33 -7.93 6.36 -1.80
N THR A 34 -7.32 7.00 -2.80
CA THR A 34 -7.03 6.37 -4.10
C THR A 34 -6.06 5.19 -3.99
N VAL A 35 -5.00 5.34 -3.19
CA VAL A 35 -4.01 4.26 -3.00
C VAL A 35 -4.63 3.12 -2.19
N MET A 36 -5.35 3.45 -1.12
CA MET A 36 -5.97 2.46 -0.24
C MET A 36 -7.07 1.67 -0.97
N ASP A 37 -7.94 2.32 -1.74
CA ASP A 37 -8.97 1.64 -2.54
C ASP A 37 -8.34 0.64 -3.52
N TYR A 38 -7.30 1.08 -4.23
CA TYR A 38 -6.62 0.20 -5.19
C TYR A 38 -5.95 -0.99 -4.50
N LEU A 39 -5.21 -0.78 -3.41
CA LEU A 39 -4.48 -1.86 -2.75
C LEU A 39 -5.38 -2.79 -1.93
N VAL A 40 -6.32 -2.23 -1.17
CA VAL A 40 -7.17 -3.01 -0.27
C VAL A 40 -8.34 -3.62 -1.02
N ASN A 41 -9.13 -2.81 -1.72
CA ASN A 41 -10.37 -3.29 -2.34
C ASN A 41 -10.10 -4.01 -3.66
N LYS A 42 -9.25 -3.46 -4.53
CA LYS A 42 -8.98 -4.05 -5.85
C LYS A 42 -7.95 -5.17 -5.81
N MET A 43 -6.85 -5.00 -5.09
CA MET A 43 -5.78 -6.00 -5.01
C MET A 43 -5.95 -6.99 -3.84
N GLY A 44 -6.85 -6.71 -2.89
CA GLY A 44 -7.14 -7.61 -1.77
C GLY A 44 -6.08 -7.64 -0.68
N PHE A 45 -5.23 -6.60 -0.57
CA PHE A 45 -4.24 -6.53 0.49
C PHE A 45 -4.89 -6.19 1.84
N GLU A 46 -4.36 -6.77 2.92
CA GLU A 46 -4.74 -6.36 4.27
C GLU A 46 -4.29 -4.93 4.56
N THR A 47 -5.15 -4.17 5.24
CA THR A 47 -4.91 -2.77 5.61
C THR A 47 -3.63 -2.62 6.44
N SER A 48 -3.37 -3.58 7.34
CA SER A 48 -2.19 -3.65 8.21
C SER A 48 -0.88 -3.80 7.42
N VAL A 49 -0.91 -4.47 6.28
CA VAL A 49 0.26 -4.64 5.42
C VAL A 49 0.60 -3.33 4.72
N VAL A 50 -0.42 -2.57 4.30
CA VAL A 50 -0.22 -1.22 3.75
C VAL A 50 0.29 -0.26 4.83
N ALA A 51 -0.20 -0.39 6.07
CA ALA A 51 0.28 0.42 7.21
C ALA A 51 1.77 0.24 7.49
N LYS A 52 2.25 -1.01 7.46
CA LYS A 52 3.68 -1.33 7.59
C LYS A 52 4.53 -0.80 6.43
N ASN A 53 3.90 -0.50 5.29
CA ASN A 53 4.52 -0.04 4.05
C ASN A 53 4.00 1.34 3.64
N SER A 54 3.98 2.29 4.57
CA SER A 54 3.42 3.64 4.37
C SER A 54 4.00 4.41 3.17
N LEU A 55 5.21 4.08 2.72
CA LEU A 55 5.82 4.60 1.48
C LEU A 55 4.92 4.43 0.26
N LEU A 56 4.08 3.39 0.21
CA LEU A 56 3.15 3.14 -0.89
C LEU A 56 2.21 4.31 -1.13
N ILE A 57 1.76 4.97 -0.06
CA ILE A 57 0.92 6.18 -0.13
C ILE A 57 1.66 7.30 -0.88
N SER A 58 2.99 7.34 -0.75
CA SER A 58 3.84 8.36 -1.36
C SER A 58 4.16 8.11 -2.84
N LEU A 59 3.95 6.90 -3.36
CA LEU A 59 4.30 6.52 -4.74
C LEU A 59 3.27 6.98 -5.78
N SER A 60 3.71 7.15 -7.03
CA SER A 60 2.82 7.41 -8.16
C SER A 60 1.98 6.17 -8.50
N MET A 61 0.66 6.37 -8.68
CA MET A 61 -0.25 5.29 -9.08
C MET A 61 0.12 4.74 -10.45
N GLU A 62 0.12 5.60 -11.46
CA GLU A 62 0.31 5.23 -12.86
C GLU A 62 1.73 4.79 -13.18
N LYS A 63 2.74 5.42 -12.56
CA LYS A 63 4.15 5.14 -12.87
C LYS A 63 4.76 4.00 -12.06
N ARG A 64 4.19 3.67 -10.89
CA ARG A 64 4.79 2.68 -9.98
C ARG A 64 3.80 1.63 -9.51
N ILE A 65 2.73 2.02 -8.82
CA ILE A 65 1.84 1.06 -8.14
C ILE A 65 1.14 0.15 -9.15
N ILE A 66 0.46 0.74 -10.14
CA ILE A 66 -0.33 -0.01 -11.13
C ILE A 66 0.55 -0.96 -11.96
N PRO A 67 1.65 -0.51 -12.60
CA PRO A 67 2.48 -1.41 -13.40
C PRO A 67 3.01 -2.61 -12.62
N ARG A 68 3.39 -2.40 -11.36
CA ARG A 68 3.92 -3.44 -10.48
C ARG A 68 2.83 -4.42 -10.02
N CYS A 69 1.64 -3.92 -9.72
CA CYS A 69 0.50 -4.75 -9.34
C CYS A 69 0.03 -5.65 -10.49
N VAL A 70 0.03 -5.15 -11.74
CA VAL A 70 -0.31 -5.95 -12.92
C VAL A 70 0.65 -7.13 -13.11
N VAL A 71 1.96 -6.89 -12.96
CA VAL A 71 2.97 -7.97 -13.00
C VAL A 71 2.76 -8.96 -11.86
N PHE A 72 2.44 -8.47 -10.65
CA PHE A 72 2.14 -9.32 -9.51
C PHE A 72 0.90 -10.22 -9.75
N GLU A 73 -0.20 -9.67 -10.27
CA GLU A 73 -1.39 -10.46 -10.63
C GLU A 73 -1.06 -11.53 -11.68
N TYR A 74 -0.23 -11.20 -12.67
CA TYR A 74 0.22 -12.18 -13.66
C TYR A 74 1.01 -13.32 -13.01
N CYS A 75 1.97 -12.99 -12.14
CA CYS A 75 2.76 -13.97 -11.41
C CYS A 75 1.89 -14.86 -10.50
N LEU A 76 0.92 -14.27 -9.79
CA LEU A 76 -0.03 -15.01 -8.96
C LEU A 76 -0.82 -16.03 -9.79
N LYS A 77 -1.37 -15.59 -10.94
CA LYS A 77 -2.12 -16.47 -11.85
C LYS A 77 -1.27 -17.60 -12.42
N LYS A 78 0.04 -17.40 -12.53
CA LYS A 78 1.00 -18.42 -12.99
C LYS A 78 1.56 -19.29 -11.86
N GLY A 79 1.19 -19.02 -10.60
CA GLY A 79 1.74 -19.73 -9.44
C GLY A 79 3.23 -19.43 -9.18
N LEU A 80 3.76 -18.34 -9.73
CA LEU A 80 5.18 -17.96 -9.58
C LEU A 80 5.46 -17.25 -8.25
N VAL A 81 4.42 -16.71 -7.61
CA VAL A 81 4.49 -16.04 -6.31
C VAL A 81 3.31 -16.46 -5.45
N THR A 82 3.51 -16.50 -4.13
CA THR A 82 2.44 -16.70 -3.16
C THR A 82 1.97 -15.34 -2.62
N GLY A 83 0.68 -15.22 -2.29
CA GLY A 83 0.01 -13.94 -1.94
C GLY A 83 0.67 -13.15 -0.79
N TRP A 84 1.47 -13.81 0.04
CA TRP A 84 2.15 -13.23 1.20
C TRP A 84 3.48 -12.53 0.85
N VAL A 85 4.06 -12.83 -0.32
CA VAL A 85 5.49 -12.56 -0.60
C VAL A 85 5.76 -11.19 -1.23
N CYS A 86 4.74 -10.42 -1.67
CA CYS A 86 4.99 -9.44 -2.74
C CYS A 86 4.86 -7.93 -2.45
N LEU A 87 4.42 -7.46 -1.29
CA LEU A 87 4.51 -6.01 -1.05
C LEU A 87 5.95 -5.56 -0.75
N GLU A 88 6.73 -6.38 -0.03
CA GLU A 88 8.16 -6.11 0.20
C GLU A 88 9.01 -6.26 -1.09
N LEU A 89 8.70 -7.22 -1.96
CA LEU A 89 9.51 -7.52 -3.16
C LEU A 89 9.11 -6.75 -4.41
N VAL A 90 7.82 -6.48 -4.64
CA VAL A 90 7.36 -5.91 -5.92
C VAL A 90 7.09 -4.41 -5.83
N VAL A 91 6.73 -3.86 -4.67
CA VAL A 91 6.31 -2.44 -4.57
C VAL A 91 7.24 -1.57 -3.72
N CYS A 92 7.92 -2.12 -2.70
CA CYS A 92 8.71 -1.32 -1.76
C CYS A 92 10.25 -1.42 -1.84
N ARG A 93 10.86 -2.42 -2.50
CA ARG A 93 12.32 -2.39 -2.73
C ARG A 93 12.67 -1.55 -3.97
N LEU A 94 13.45 -0.49 -3.74
CA LEU A 94 14.44 0.01 -4.69
C LEU A 94 15.60 -0.99 -4.77
#